data_AF-A0A7C3PZN3-F1
#
_entry.id   AF-A0A7C3PZN3-F1
#
_cell.length_a   1.000
_cell.length_b   1.000
_cell.length_c   1.000
_cell.angle_alpha   90.00
_cell.angle_beta   90.00
_cell.angle_gamma   90.00
#
_symmetry.space_group_name_H-M   'P 1'
#
loop_
_entity.id
_entity.type
_entity.pdbx_description
1 polymer ?
#
loop_
_entity_poly.entity_id
_entity_poly.type
_entity_poly.pdbx_seq_one_letter_code
_entity_poly.pdbx_strand_id
1 'polypeptide(L)'
;MRKTKTSGKKTARTSTKAARTKKTATRAAAKSAPAKSAGKNGRGRPPKMIKAFGTDKSLRDWAQDRRCKVTPATLRARLRAGMTPEEAITAPPYQAPGNRNSILVTAFGESKNIRRWSQDKRCKVSYYTLVQRIRTGMDPEMAITAPVTKGFYNKVLFGQKAREASPNYTPHWVMREARENLPPRPPARRGRGVSKKYKK
;
A
#
# COMPACT_ATOMS: atom_id res chain seq x y z
N MET A 1 -27.16 -47.20 51.55
CA MET A 1 -26.91 -46.15 52.57
C MET A 1 -26.56 -44.83 51.88
N ARG A 2 -27.18 -43.71 52.32
CA ARG A 2 -26.95 -42.26 52.01
C ARG A 2 -27.27 -41.82 50.56
N LYS A 3 -28.37 -41.11 50.21
CA LYS A 3 -28.89 -39.74 50.60
C LYS A 3 -27.83 -38.65 50.37
N THR A 4 -28.01 -37.45 49.79
CA THR A 4 -29.13 -36.60 49.30
C THR A 4 -28.52 -35.26 48.81
N LYS A 5 -29.16 -34.58 47.83
CA LYS A 5 -29.29 -33.09 47.67
C LYS A 5 -27.96 -32.30 47.43
N THR A 6 -27.88 -31.10 46.83
CA THR A 6 -28.69 -29.87 46.99
C THR A 6 -28.22 -28.78 45.98
N SER A 7 -29.15 -27.90 45.56
CA SER A 7 -29.03 -26.43 45.39
C SER A 7 -27.88 -25.86 44.52
N GLY A 8 -28.11 -25.10 43.44
CA GLY A 8 -28.98 -23.93 43.36
C GLY A 8 -28.21 -22.65 43.74
N LYS A 9 -27.81 -21.85 42.74
CA LYS A 9 -27.69 -20.39 42.90
C LYS A 9 -27.80 -19.67 41.55
N LYS A 10 -29.01 -19.14 41.31
CA LYS A 10 -29.26 -18.00 40.43
C LYS A 10 -28.59 -16.77 41.04
N THR A 11 -27.92 -15.97 40.23
CA THR A 11 -27.86 -14.52 40.46
C THR A 11 -28.12 -13.81 39.13
N ALA A 12 -29.34 -13.28 39.03
CA ALA A 12 -29.70 -12.25 38.08
C ALA A 12 -28.87 -10.99 38.37
N ARG A 13 -28.35 -10.35 37.32
CA ARG A 13 -27.92 -8.95 37.37
C ARG A 13 -28.85 -8.14 36.48
N THR A 14 -29.84 -7.53 37.14
CA THR A 14 -30.71 -6.48 36.62
C THR A 14 -30.03 -5.12 36.72
N SER A 15 -30.38 -4.25 35.76
CA SER A 15 -30.27 -2.78 35.78
C SER A 15 -28.84 -2.23 35.64
N THR A 16 -28.56 -1.17 34.89
CA THR A 16 -29.33 0.09 34.74
C THR A 16 -29.14 0.74 33.38
N LYS A 17 -30.28 1.20 32.87
CA LYS A 17 -30.49 2.19 31.81
C LYS A 17 -29.88 3.55 32.20
N ALA A 18 -29.09 4.16 31.32
CA ALA A 18 -28.82 5.59 31.36
C ALA A 18 -28.84 6.14 29.93
N ALA A 19 -30.00 6.67 29.56
CA ALA A 19 -30.17 7.54 28.43
C ALA A 19 -29.36 8.82 28.67
N ARG A 20 -28.49 9.19 27.73
CA ARG A 20 -27.90 10.52 27.69
C ARG A 20 -28.49 11.30 26.52
N THR A 21 -29.08 12.41 26.93
CA THR A 21 -29.85 13.39 26.19
C THR A 21 -29.05 14.13 25.13
N LYS A 22 -29.81 14.59 24.13
CA LYS A 22 -29.44 15.52 23.06
C LYS A 22 -28.78 16.77 23.63
N LYS A 23 -27.73 17.26 22.96
CA LYS A 23 -27.35 18.68 23.00
C LYS A 23 -26.97 19.16 21.61
N THR A 24 -27.98 19.61 20.88
CA THR A 24 -27.84 20.62 19.83
C THR A 24 -27.42 21.92 20.49
N ALA A 25 -26.27 22.46 20.11
CA ALA A 25 -25.95 23.87 20.31
C ALA A 25 -25.17 24.33 19.08
N THR A 26 -25.89 25.07 18.25
CA THR A 26 -25.40 26.05 17.30
C THR A 26 -24.19 26.81 17.85
N ARG A 27 -23.07 26.79 17.13
CA ARG A 27 -22.10 27.88 17.21
C ARG A 27 -21.90 28.49 15.83
N ALA A 28 -22.34 29.74 15.78
CA ALA A 28 -22.23 30.70 14.72
C ALA A 28 -20.86 30.70 14.01
N ALA A 29 -20.95 30.96 12.71
CA ALA A 29 -20.01 31.70 11.89
C ALA A 29 -18.88 32.40 12.66
N ALA A 30 -17.73 31.75 12.74
CA ALA A 30 -16.46 32.43 12.84
C ALA A 30 -15.85 32.45 11.44
N LYS A 31 -15.78 33.64 10.85
CA LYS A 31 -14.94 33.95 9.70
C LYS A 31 -13.53 33.45 10.00
N SER A 32 -13.15 32.30 9.46
CA SER A 32 -11.77 31.83 9.51
C SER A 32 -10.99 32.62 8.46
N ALA A 33 -10.39 33.73 8.89
CA ALA A 33 -9.29 34.35 8.18
C ALA A 33 -8.20 33.29 7.90
N PRO A 34 -7.58 33.27 6.71
CA PRO A 34 -6.56 32.28 6.38
C PRO A 34 -5.28 32.57 7.18
N ALA A 35 -5.13 31.91 8.31
CA ALA A 35 -3.86 31.88 9.03
C ALA A 35 -2.81 31.21 8.14
N LYS A 36 -1.86 32.01 7.64
CA LYS A 36 -0.64 31.59 6.95
C LYS A 36 0.15 30.65 7.86
N SER A 37 -0.14 29.36 7.85
CA SER A 37 0.78 28.36 8.40
C SER A 37 1.79 28.00 7.30
N ALA A 38 2.87 28.77 7.22
CA ALA A 38 4.09 28.34 6.55
C ALA A 38 4.68 27.18 7.37
N GLY A 39 4.05 26.00 7.26
CA GLY A 39 4.50 24.78 7.92
C GLY A 39 5.90 24.46 7.41
N LYS A 40 6.91 24.76 8.23
CA LYS A 40 8.28 24.30 8.03
C LYS A 40 8.23 22.77 8.02
N ASN A 41 8.21 22.16 6.83
CA ASN A 41 8.53 20.75 6.69
C ASN A 41 9.93 20.58 7.32
N GLY A 42 10.10 19.61 8.22
CA GLY A 42 11.20 19.51 9.20
C GLY A 42 12.65 19.40 8.68
N ARG A 43 12.97 19.95 7.52
CA ARG A 43 14.32 20.07 6.94
C ARG A 43 14.61 21.46 6.35
N GLY A 44 13.85 22.49 6.71
CA GLY A 44 14.07 23.88 6.26
C GLY A 44 13.89 24.13 4.75
N ARG A 45 13.56 23.11 3.96
CA ARG A 45 13.37 23.26 2.51
C ARG A 45 12.05 24.00 2.24
N PRO A 46 12.07 25.09 1.45
CA PRO A 46 10.85 25.80 1.09
C PRO A 46 9.87 24.85 0.38
N PRO A 47 8.56 24.97 0.62
CA PRO A 47 7.57 24.15 -0.05
C PRO A 47 7.58 24.42 -1.56
N LYS A 48 7.50 23.36 -2.37
CA LYS A 48 7.38 23.50 -3.82
C LYS A 48 6.02 24.09 -4.16
N MET A 49 6.02 25.27 -4.79
CA MET A 49 4.82 25.93 -5.30
C MET A 49 4.40 25.29 -6.62
N ILE A 50 3.10 25.11 -6.79
CA ILE A 50 2.49 24.51 -7.99
C ILE A 50 1.48 25.52 -8.54
N LYS A 51 1.66 25.91 -9.80
CA LYS A 51 0.75 26.80 -10.52
C LYS A 51 -0.38 25.96 -11.13
N ALA A 52 -1.62 26.26 -10.77
CA ALA A 52 -2.81 25.65 -11.36
C ALA A 52 -4.01 26.60 -11.25
N PHE A 53 -4.90 26.64 -12.25
CA PHE A 53 -6.09 27.49 -12.25
C PHE A 53 -5.77 28.98 -12.01
N GLY A 54 -4.64 29.46 -12.56
CA GLY A 54 -4.18 30.84 -12.38
C GLY A 54 -3.72 31.20 -10.96
N THR A 55 -3.59 30.22 -10.05
CA THR A 55 -3.12 30.46 -8.69
C THR A 55 -1.89 29.62 -8.34
N ASP A 56 -1.00 30.21 -7.56
CA ASP A 56 0.23 29.56 -7.10
C ASP A 56 0.04 29.17 -5.63
N LYS A 57 -0.12 27.87 -5.36
CA LYS A 57 -0.28 27.35 -4.00
C LYS A 57 0.71 26.23 -3.71
N SER A 58 0.96 25.97 -2.43
CA SER A 58 1.76 24.81 -2.04
C SER A 58 0.98 23.52 -2.26
N LEU A 59 1.69 22.40 -2.39
CA LEU A 59 1.05 21.08 -2.52
C LEU A 59 0.09 20.77 -1.36
N ARG A 60 0.41 21.22 -0.14
CA ARG A 60 -0.42 21.00 1.05
C ARG A 60 -1.69 21.85 0.98
N ASP A 61 -1.58 23.09 0.53
CA ASP A 61 -2.73 23.98 0.38
C ASP A 61 -3.67 23.49 -0.73
N TRP A 62 -3.11 23.02 -1.85
CA TRP A 62 -3.90 22.37 -2.90
C TRP A 62 -4.66 21.15 -2.39
N ALA A 63 -4.05 20.33 -1.52
CA ALA A 63 -4.72 19.16 -0.95
C ALA A 63 -5.82 19.50 0.08
N GLN A 64 -5.86 20.72 0.61
CA GLN A 64 -6.92 21.22 1.48
C GLN A 64 -8.00 21.99 0.71
N ASP A 65 -7.76 22.28 -0.58
CA ASP A 65 -8.72 22.98 -1.42
C ASP A 65 -9.94 22.09 -1.71
N ARG A 66 -11.14 22.67 -1.67
CA ARG A 66 -12.39 21.96 -1.96
C ARG A 66 -12.43 21.37 -3.37
N ARG A 67 -11.66 21.93 -4.30
CA ARG A 67 -11.54 21.43 -5.69
C ARG A 67 -10.74 20.14 -5.76
N CYS A 68 -9.84 19.90 -4.81
CA CYS A 68 -8.95 18.75 -4.81
C CYS A 68 -9.60 17.56 -4.11
N LYS A 69 -9.99 16.54 -4.89
CA LYS A 69 -10.58 15.29 -4.36
C LYS A 69 -9.52 14.26 -3.97
N VAL A 70 -8.23 14.61 -4.03
CA VAL A 70 -7.10 13.68 -3.92
C VAL A 70 -6.21 14.00 -2.73
N THR A 71 -5.60 12.97 -2.16
CA THR A 71 -4.64 13.13 -1.06
C THR A 71 -3.35 13.82 -1.56
N PRO A 72 -2.58 14.50 -0.68
CA PRO A 72 -1.31 15.11 -1.07
C PRO A 72 -0.29 14.09 -1.57
N ALA A 73 -0.36 12.84 -1.10
CA ALA A 73 0.48 11.76 -1.61
C ALA A 73 0.15 11.41 -3.07
N THR A 74 -1.13 11.30 -3.39
CA THR A 74 -1.60 11.04 -4.76
C THR A 74 -1.25 12.19 -5.70
N LEU A 75 -1.48 13.44 -5.27
CA LEU A 75 -1.13 14.62 -6.06
C LEU A 75 0.38 14.66 -6.38
N ARG A 76 1.23 14.35 -5.39
CA ARG A 76 2.69 14.25 -5.60
C ARG A 76 3.06 13.16 -6.60
N ALA A 77 2.41 11.99 -6.54
CA ALA A 77 2.66 10.89 -7.46
C ALA A 77 2.29 11.27 -8.90
N ARG A 78 1.14 11.93 -9.11
CA ARG A 78 0.69 12.41 -10.42
C ARG A 78 1.66 13.43 -11.04
N LEU A 79 2.10 14.40 -10.25
CA LEU A 79 3.08 15.40 -10.71
C LEU A 79 4.44 14.77 -11.05
N ARG A 80 4.84 13.70 -10.36
CA ARG A 80 6.05 12.94 -10.70
C ARG A 80 5.88 12.10 -11.97
N ALA A 81 4.67 11.64 -12.25
CA ALA A 81 4.32 10.96 -13.48
C ALA A 81 4.21 11.91 -14.70
N GLY A 82 4.41 13.22 -14.50
CA GLY A 82 4.36 14.22 -15.58
C GLY A 82 2.96 14.76 -15.89
N MET A 83 1.95 14.40 -15.10
CA MET A 83 0.59 14.91 -15.28
C MET A 83 0.54 16.43 -15.02
N THR A 84 -0.28 17.14 -15.80
CA THR A 84 -0.44 18.59 -15.63
C THR A 84 -1.07 18.91 -14.26
N PRO A 85 -0.76 20.06 -13.64
CA PRO A 85 -1.28 20.40 -12.31
C PRO A 85 -2.81 20.43 -12.23
N GLU A 86 -3.48 20.95 -13.25
CA GLU A 86 -4.94 21.10 -13.29
C GLU A 86 -5.63 19.75 -13.40
N GLU A 87 -5.13 18.89 -14.29
CA GLU A 87 -5.57 17.51 -14.43
C GLU A 87 -5.29 16.71 -13.15
N ALA A 88 -4.12 16.90 -12.54
CA ALA A 88 -3.73 16.18 -11.34
C ALA A 88 -4.64 16.50 -10.13
N ILE A 89 -5.20 17.71 -10.06
CA ILE A 89 -6.14 18.14 -9.02
C ILE A 89 -7.57 17.66 -9.33
N THR A 90 -7.99 17.75 -10.59
CA THR A 90 -9.38 17.49 -11.02
C THR A 90 -9.66 16.01 -11.19
N ALA A 91 -8.67 15.24 -11.66
CA ALA A 91 -8.85 13.83 -11.93
C ALA A 91 -9.32 13.10 -10.66
N PRO A 92 -10.40 12.30 -10.76
CA PRO A 92 -10.89 11.55 -9.62
C PRO A 92 -9.77 10.67 -9.07
N PRO A 93 -9.69 10.44 -7.75
CA PRO A 93 -8.72 9.51 -7.20
C PRO A 93 -8.85 8.20 -7.96
N TYR A 94 -7.75 7.72 -8.54
CA TYR A 94 -7.72 6.39 -9.15
C TYR A 94 -8.03 5.42 -8.01
N GLN A 95 -9.28 4.95 -7.95
CA GLN A 95 -9.61 3.79 -7.16
C GLN A 95 -8.84 2.69 -7.85
N ALA A 96 -7.66 2.34 -7.32
CA ALA A 96 -6.90 1.24 -7.86
C ALA A 96 -7.87 0.06 -7.97
N PRO A 97 -8.18 -0.42 -9.19
CA PRO A 97 -9.04 -1.58 -9.35
C PRO A 97 -8.30 -2.71 -8.64
N GLY A 98 -8.85 -3.14 -7.51
CA GLY A 98 -8.11 -3.93 -6.55
C GLY A 98 -7.40 -3.06 -5.52
N ASN A 99 -8.13 -2.74 -4.45
CA ASN A 99 -7.49 -2.78 -3.14
C ASN A 99 -6.69 -4.09 -3.12
N ARG A 100 -5.37 -4.06 -2.90
CA ARG A 100 -4.55 -5.30 -2.87
C ARG A 100 -5.12 -6.33 -1.89
N ASN A 101 -5.94 -5.86 -0.97
CA ASN A 101 -6.69 -6.62 0.01
C ASN A 101 -8.09 -7.04 -0.47
N SER A 102 -8.41 -7.02 -1.77
CA SER A 102 -9.69 -7.44 -2.35
C SER A 102 -9.53 -8.49 -3.46
N ILE A 103 -8.40 -9.20 -3.48
CA ILE A 103 -8.22 -10.35 -4.37
C ILE A 103 -9.18 -11.43 -3.87
N LEU A 104 -10.16 -11.78 -4.71
CA LEU A 104 -11.05 -12.91 -4.47
C LEU A 104 -10.29 -14.19 -4.82
N VAL A 105 -10.35 -15.14 -3.91
CA VAL A 105 -9.66 -16.42 -4.01
C VAL A 105 -10.69 -17.50 -3.79
N THR A 106 -10.82 -18.36 -4.79
CA THR A 106 -11.68 -19.53 -4.75
C THR A 106 -10.91 -20.70 -4.15
N ALA A 107 -11.39 -21.23 -3.02
CA ALA A 107 -10.81 -22.39 -2.34
C ALA A 107 -11.92 -23.15 -1.61
N PHE A 108 -11.88 -24.48 -1.58
CA PHE A 108 -12.88 -25.32 -0.93
C PHE A 108 -14.32 -25.05 -1.42
N GLY A 109 -14.47 -24.73 -2.71
CA GLY A 109 -15.76 -24.37 -3.32
C GLY A 109 -16.31 -23.00 -2.92
N GLU A 110 -15.58 -22.19 -2.14
CA GLU A 110 -16.02 -20.86 -1.72
C GLU A 110 -15.10 -19.77 -2.27
N SER A 111 -15.67 -18.66 -2.73
CA SER A 111 -14.93 -17.48 -3.19
C SER A 111 -14.92 -16.42 -2.10
N LYS A 112 -13.81 -16.31 -1.36
CA LYS A 112 -13.64 -15.30 -0.33
C LYS A 112 -12.42 -14.42 -0.64
N ASN A 113 -12.43 -13.23 -0.05
CA ASN A 113 -11.28 -12.34 -0.09
C ASN A 113 -10.13 -12.91 0.79
N ILE A 114 -8.88 -12.73 0.38
CA ILE A 114 -7.68 -13.14 1.16
C ILE A 114 -7.77 -12.70 2.63
N ARG A 115 -8.28 -11.48 2.91
CA ARG A 115 -8.44 -11.03 4.29
C ARG A 115 -9.42 -11.90 5.08
N ARG A 116 -10.53 -12.29 4.47
CA ARG A 116 -11.51 -13.19 5.08
C ARG A 116 -10.94 -14.60 5.24
N TRP A 117 -10.21 -15.10 4.25
CA TRP A 117 -9.49 -16.38 4.36
C TRP A 117 -8.49 -16.38 5.52
N SER A 118 -7.72 -15.31 5.71
CA SER A 118 -6.75 -15.23 6.81
C SER A 118 -7.37 -15.19 8.21
N GLN A 119 -8.67 -14.86 8.31
CA GLN A 119 -9.43 -14.86 9.56
C GLN A 119 -10.19 -16.18 9.78
N ASP A 120 -10.23 -17.05 8.77
CA ASP A 120 -10.92 -18.32 8.84
C ASP A 120 -10.15 -19.28 9.76
N LYS A 121 -10.87 -20.07 10.56
CA LYS A 121 -10.29 -21.05 11.48
C LYS A 121 -9.50 -22.13 10.75
N ARG A 122 -9.84 -22.39 9.48
CA ARG A 122 -9.13 -23.36 8.63
C ARG A 122 -7.74 -22.85 8.21
N CYS A 123 -7.55 -21.53 8.16
CA CYS A 123 -6.29 -20.93 7.74
C CYS A 123 -5.27 -20.93 8.88
N LYS A 124 -4.20 -21.70 8.72
CA LYS A 124 -3.10 -21.78 9.72
C LYS A 124 -2.03 -20.70 9.51
N VAL A 125 -2.30 -19.74 8.64
CA VAL A 125 -1.29 -18.90 8.00
C VAL A 125 -1.66 -17.43 8.12
N SER A 126 -0.66 -16.57 8.32
CA SER A 126 -0.91 -15.12 8.39
C SER A 126 -1.37 -14.56 7.03
N TYR A 127 -2.11 -13.44 7.07
CA TYR A 127 -2.54 -12.71 5.88
C TYR A 127 -1.40 -12.49 4.88
N TYR A 128 -0.25 -11.99 5.36
CA TYR A 128 0.89 -11.69 4.51
C TYR A 128 1.46 -12.94 3.83
N THR A 129 1.55 -14.05 4.55
CA THR A 129 2.03 -15.31 3.98
C THR A 129 1.09 -15.82 2.90
N LEU A 130 -0.22 -15.75 3.13
CA LEU A 130 -1.23 -16.18 2.17
C LEU A 130 -1.18 -15.34 0.88
N VAL A 131 -1.06 -14.01 1.01
CA VAL A 131 -0.85 -13.11 -0.14
C VAL A 131 0.40 -13.52 -0.92
N GLN A 132 1.52 -13.78 -0.24
CA GLN A 132 2.75 -14.17 -0.92
C GLN A 132 2.61 -15.50 -1.66
N ARG A 133 2.02 -16.52 -1.03
CA ARG A 133 1.77 -17.83 -1.65
C ARG A 133 0.94 -17.72 -2.94
N ILE A 134 -0.15 -16.96 -2.89
CA ILE A 134 -1.01 -16.73 -4.06
C ILE A 134 -0.25 -15.97 -5.16
N ARG A 135 0.55 -14.95 -4.79
CA ARG A 135 1.36 -14.19 -5.76
C ARG A 135 2.49 -15.01 -6.39
N THR A 136 2.98 -16.03 -5.69
CA THR A 136 3.92 -17.01 -6.25
C THR A 136 3.24 -18.06 -7.12
N GLY A 137 1.91 -18.02 -7.27
CA GLY A 137 1.14 -18.98 -8.07
C GLY A 137 0.87 -20.31 -7.36
N MET A 138 0.99 -20.36 -6.02
CA MET A 138 0.61 -21.55 -5.26
C MET A 138 -0.91 -21.71 -5.27
N ASP A 139 -1.38 -22.96 -5.38
CA ASP A 139 -2.79 -23.30 -5.32
C ASP A 139 -3.45 -22.76 -4.02
N PRO A 140 -4.64 -22.13 -4.10
CA PRO A 140 -5.32 -21.55 -2.94
C PRO A 140 -5.57 -22.52 -1.78
N GLU A 141 -5.99 -23.76 -2.05
CA GLU A 141 -6.36 -24.73 -1.01
C GLU A 141 -5.11 -25.19 -0.26
N MET A 142 -4.04 -25.44 -1.01
CA MET A 142 -2.73 -25.72 -0.45
C MET A 142 -2.19 -24.52 0.34
N ALA A 143 -2.36 -23.30 -0.18
CA ALA A 143 -1.83 -22.10 0.44
C ALA A 143 -2.48 -21.81 1.81
N ILE A 144 -3.74 -22.19 2.01
CA ILE A 144 -4.49 -22.03 3.27
C ILE A 144 -4.13 -23.15 4.27
N THR A 145 -3.98 -24.38 3.80
CA THR A 145 -3.80 -25.57 4.66
C THR A 145 -2.35 -25.76 5.11
N ALA A 146 -1.39 -25.40 4.27
CA ALA A 146 0.02 -25.63 4.56
C ALA A 146 0.50 -24.81 5.77
N PRO A 147 1.10 -25.43 6.80
CA PRO A 147 1.58 -24.70 7.97
C PRO A 147 2.70 -23.71 7.61
N VAL A 148 2.93 -22.73 8.48
CA VAL A 148 4.06 -21.81 8.36
C VAL A 148 5.33 -22.56 8.77
N THR A 149 6.11 -23.03 7.80
CA THR A 149 7.44 -23.57 8.10
C THR A 149 8.39 -22.42 8.43
N LYS A 150 8.98 -22.43 9.63
CA LYS A 150 10.06 -21.49 10.01
C LYS A 150 11.17 -21.64 8.96
N GLY A 151 11.39 -20.59 8.17
CA GLY A 151 12.39 -20.56 7.09
C GLY A 151 11.84 -20.47 5.67
N PHE A 152 10.52 -20.58 5.45
CA PHE A 152 9.94 -20.44 4.11
C PHE A 152 10.21 -19.06 3.48
N TYR A 153 10.22 -18.01 4.30
CA TYR A 153 10.53 -16.64 3.87
C TYR A 153 11.95 -16.47 3.32
N ASN A 154 12.89 -17.38 3.66
CA ASN A 154 14.25 -17.35 3.12
C ASN A 154 14.44 -18.38 1.99
N LYS A 155 13.76 -19.53 2.02
CA LYS A 155 13.99 -20.61 1.04
C LYS A 155 13.23 -20.44 -0.28
N VAL A 156 12.01 -19.90 -0.28
CA VAL A 156 11.20 -19.78 -1.52
C VAL A 156 11.30 -18.39 -2.14
N LEU A 157 11.55 -17.36 -1.32
CA LEU A 157 11.82 -16.00 -1.81
C LEU A 157 13.30 -15.76 -2.16
N PHE A 158 14.24 -16.50 -1.56
CA PHE A 158 15.69 -16.32 -1.76
C PHE A 158 16.52 -17.62 -1.97
N GLY A 159 15.94 -18.81 -1.93
CA GLY A 159 16.69 -20.07 -2.08
C GLY A 159 16.87 -20.47 -3.54
N GLN A 160 18.13 -20.56 -3.97
CA GLN A 160 18.56 -20.94 -5.33
C GLN A 160 17.86 -22.21 -5.88
N LYS A 161 17.58 -23.21 -5.02
CA LYS A 161 17.00 -24.50 -5.42
C LYS A 161 15.59 -24.46 -6.01
N ALA A 162 14.72 -23.55 -5.59
CA ALA A 162 13.37 -23.45 -6.17
C ALA A 162 13.38 -22.73 -7.53
N ARG A 163 14.41 -21.91 -7.78
CA ARG A 163 14.60 -21.24 -9.07
C ARG A 163 15.17 -22.20 -10.11
N GLU A 164 16.10 -23.06 -9.73
CA GLU A 164 16.71 -24.08 -10.61
C GLU A 164 15.71 -25.16 -11.07
N ALA A 165 14.66 -25.43 -10.29
CA ALA A 165 13.61 -26.39 -10.66
C ALA A 165 12.52 -25.80 -11.59
N SER A 166 12.59 -24.51 -11.92
CA SER A 166 11.64 -23.87 -12.85
C SER A 166 12.10 -24.10 -14.29
N PRO A 167 11.28 -24.70 -15.18
CA PRO A 167 11.65 -24.96 -16.58
C PRO A 167 12.03 -23.70 -17.37
N ASN A 168 11.65 -22.51 -16.89
CA ASN A 168 11.85 -21.22 -17.55
C ASN A 168 12.92 -20.33 -16.89
N TYR A 169 13.68 -20.82 -15.90
CA TYR A 169 14.70 -20.01 -15.23
C TYR A 169 16.10 -20.33 -15.77
N THR A 170 16.66 -19.41 -16.56
CA THR A 170 18.07 -19.43 -16.92
C THR A 170 18.91 -18.86 -15.77
N PRO A 171 19.86 -19.63 -15.20
CA PRO A 171 20.71 -19.12 -14.13
C PRO A 171 21.53 -17.91 -14.58
N HIS A 172 21.71 -16.92 -13.69
CA HIS A 172 22.45 -15.70 -14.03
C HIS A 172 23.93 -15.94 -14.39
N TRP A 173 24.50 -17.10 -14.01
CA TRP A 173 25.85 -17.51 -14.37
C TRP A 173 25.92 -17.99 -15.83
N VAL A 174 24.89 -18.69 -16.33
CA VAL A 174 24.73 -18.98 -17.78
C VAL A 174 24.62 -17.68 -18.58
N MET A 175 23.94 -16.66 -18.04
CA MET A 175 23.93 -15.32 -18.65
C MET A 175 25.27 -14.56 -18.54
N ARG A 176 26.13 -14.92 -17.59
CA ARG A 176 27.47 -14.32 -17.42
C ARG A 176 28.46 -14.87 -18.44
N GLU A 177 28.39 -16.18 -18.69
CA GLU A 177 29.17 -16.88 -19.71
C GLU A 177 28.78 -16.41 -21.13
N ALA A 178 27.49 -16.18 -21.38
CA ALA A 178 27.02 -15.50 -22.60
C ALA A 178 27.51 -14.03 -22.70
N ARG A 179 27.83 -13.38 -21.57
CA ARG A 179 28.36 -12.01 -21.50
C ARG A 179 29.85 -11.93 -21.76
N GLU A 180 30.60 -12.98 -21.47
CA GLU A 180 32.03 -13.08 -21.78
C GLU A 180 32.27 -13.36 -23.27
N ASN A 181 31.31 -14.00 -23.95
CA ASN A 181 31.33 -14.18 -25.42
C ASN A 181 30.69 -13.02 -26.21
N LEU A 182 30.23 -11.96 -25.56
CA LEU A 182 29.73 -10.76 -26.25
C LEU A 182 30.94 -9.89 -26.67
N PRO A 183 30.98 -9.38 -27.91
CA PRO A 183 32.05 -8.48 -28.33
C PRO A 183 32.15 -7.29 -27.37
N PRO A 184 33.37 -6.77 -27.12
CA PRO A 184 33.57 -5.68 -26.18
C PRO A 184 32.66 -4.51 -26.53
N ARG A 185 31.96 -3.98 -25.53
CA ARG A 185 31.06 -2.83 -25.74
C ARG A 185 31.88 -1.70 -26.36
N PRO A 186 31.40 -1.08 -27.45
CA PRO A 186 32.09 0.08 -28.02
C PRO A 186 32.24 1.15 -26.94
N PRO A 187 33.37 1.86 -26.89
CA PRO A 187 33.62 2.87 -25.87
C PRO A 187 32.47 3.86 -25.87
N ALA A 188 31.89 4.10 -24.69
CA ALA A 188 30.81 5.04 -24.53
C ALA A 188 31.23 6.38 -25.13
N ARG A 189 30.55 6.82 -26.21
CA ARG A 189 30.75 8.14 -26.80
C ARG A 189 30.54 9.16 -25.67
N ARG A 190 31.63 9.68 -25.11
CA ARG A 190 31.62 10.85 -24.22
C ARG A 190 31.30 12.07 -25.07
N GLY A 191 30.03 12.18 -25.48
CA GLY A 191 29.46 13.36 -26.10
C GLY A 191 29.26 14.43 -25.03
N ARG A 192 30.32 15.16 -24.69
CA ARG A 192 30.21 16.46 -24.01
C ARG A 192 31.43 17.33 -24.31
N GLY A 193 31.63 17.60 -25.60
CA GLY A 193 32.45 18.73 -26.04
C GLY A 193 31.70 20.03 -25.78
N VAL A 194 31.88 20.62 -24.60
CA VAL A 194 31.50 22.02 -24.36
C VAL A 194 32.56 22.87 -25.04
N SER A 195 32.27 23.28 -26.28
CA SER A 195 33.05 24.28 -27.02
C SER A 195 32.97 25.61 -26.25
N LYS A 196 34.03 25.97 -25.52
CA LYS A 196 34.23 27.33 -25.01
C LYS A 196 34.67 28.20 -26.18
N LYS A 197 33.71 28.86 -26.85
CA LYS A 197 34.03 29.99 -27.71
C LYS A 197 34.42 31.17 -26.82
N TYR A 198 35.71 31.51 -26.78
CA TYR A 198 36.16 32.81 -26.32
C TYR A 198 35.82 33.84 -27.41
N LYS A 199 35.06 34.86 -27.04
CA LYS A 199 34.77 36.04 -27.85
C LYS A 199 35.93 37.02 -27.61
N LYS A 200 36.60 37.45 -28.67
CA LYS A 200 37.55 38.56 -28.68
C LYS A 200 36.80 39.82 -29.11
#